data_AF-A0AAE1GJR5-F1
#
_entry.id   AF-A0AAE1GJR5-F1
#
_cell.length_a   1.000
_cell.length_b   1.000
_cell.length_c   1.000
_cell.angle_alpha   90.00
_cell.angle_beta   90.00
_cell.angle_gamma   90.00
#
_symmetry.space_group_name_H-M   'P 1'
#
loop_
_entity.id
_entity.type
_entity.pdbx_description
1 polymer ?
#
loop_
_entity_poly.entity_id
_entity_poly.type
_entity_poly.pdbx_seq_one_letter_code
_entity_poly.pdbx_strand_id
1 'polypeptide(L)'
;MLHTTPLCPWNALDAFLKRTAGEAHQGFIFVHPTSFKPLKAGRLSYWLVKAIKTADTSATSPAGHDVRKFGHSIAFARQEDPATI
;
A
#
# COMPACT_ATOMS: atom_id res chain seq x y z
N MET A 1 19.78 -8.57 1.43
CA MET A 1 19.18 -9.53 0.46
C MET A 1 18.31 -8.75 -0.50
N LEU A 2 18.60 -8.81 -1.80
CA LEU A 2 17.74 -8.19 -2.81
C LEU A 2 16.50 -9.08 -2.97
N HIS A 3 15.36 -8.64 -2.44
CA HIS A 3 14.09 -9.32 -2.67
C HIS A 3 13.72 -9.13 -4.15
N THR A 4 13.95 -10.17 -4.95
CA THR A 4 13.77 -10.19 -6.41
C THR A 4 12.32 -10.36 -6.86
N THR A 5 11.36 -10.32 -5.93
CA THR A 5 9.96 -10.45 -6.29
C THR A 5 9.45 -9.14 -6.93
N PRO A 6 8.64 -9.22 -8.00
CA PRO A 6 8.02 -8.04 -8.60
C PRO A 6 7.05 -7.32 -7.64
N LEU A 7 6.70 -7.97 -6.53
CA LEU A 7 5.88 -7.42 -5.44
C LEU A 7 6.72 -6.99 -4.22
N CYS A 8 8.03 -6.83 -4.37
CA CYS A 8 8.87 -6.35 -3.28
C CYS A 8 8.49 -4.90 -2.91
N PRO A 9 8.05 -4.64 -1.66
CA PRO A 9 7.64 -3.31 -1.24
C PRO A 9 8.80 -2.31 -1.26
N TRP A 10 10.03 -2.77 -1.02
CA TRP A 10 11.23 -1.94 -1.08
C TRP A 10 11.50 -1.40 -2.48
N ASN A 11 11.46 -2.27 -3.49
CA ASN A 11 11.66 -1.88 -4.88
C ASN A 11 10.54 -0.95 -5.36
N ALA A 12 9.30 -1.19 -4.93
CA ALA A 12 8.16 -0.32 -5.22
C ALA A 12 8.33 1.08 -4.59
N LEU A 13 8.81 1.16 -3.35
CA LEU A 13 9.08 2.41 -2.66
C LEU A 13 10.24 3.18 -3.32
N ASP A 14 11.35 2.50 -3.60
CA ASP A 14 12.52 3.11 -4.28
C ASP A 14 12.14 3.67 -5.65
N ALA A 15 11.39 2.92 -6.46
CA ALA A 15 10.88 3.39 -7.74
C ALA A 15 9.95 4.61 -7.60
N PHE A 16 9.09 4.61 -6.57
CA PHE A 16 8.20 5.74 -6.29
C PHE A 16 8.99 7.00 -5.90
N LEU A 17 9.96 6.88 -4.99
CA LEU A 17 10.79 8.00 -4.54
C LEU A 17 11.61 8.58 -5.69
N LYS A 18 12.22 7.73 -6.53
CA LYS A 18 12.94 8.17 -7.73
C LYS A 18 12.05 8.94 -8.70
N ARG A 19 10.80 8.49 -8.88
CA ARG A 19 9.83 9.15 -9.77
C ARG A 19 9.33 10.48 -9.24
N THR A 20 9.32 10.67 -7.92
CA THR A 20 8.76 11.86 -7.26
C THR A 20 9.82 12.79 -6.67
N ALA A 21 11.11 12.50 -6.84
CA ALA A 21 12.23 13.23 -6.23
C ALA A 21 12.28 14.74 -6.52
N GLY A 22 11.73 15.20 -7.65
CA GLY A 22 11.70 16.62 -8.02
C GLY A 22 10.46 17.38 -7.55
N GLU A 23 9.53 16.72 -6.87
CA GLU A 23 8.19 17.24 -6.65
C GLU A 23 8.04 17.85 -5.24
N ALA A 24 7.08 18.76 -5.08
CA ALA A 24 6.81 19.36 -3.79
C ALA A 24 5.97 18.42 -2.91
N HIS A 25 6.65 17.61 -2.10
CA HIS A 25 6.02 16.64 -1.20
C HIS A 25 5.27 17.26 -0.01
N GLN A 26 5.51 18.54 0.31
CA GLN A 26 4.86 19.25 1.43
C GLN A 26 4.94 18.50 2.78
N GLY A 27 6.04 17.77 3.02
CA GLY A 27 6.22 16.94 4.22
C GLY A 27 5.58 15.54 4.16
N PHE A 28 4.94 15.17 3.05
CA PHE A 28 4.34 13.85 2.86
C PHE A 28 5.22 12.93 2.02
N ILE A 29 5.38 11.68 2.43
CA ILE A 29 6.11 10.69 1.63
C ILE A 29 5.33 10.33 0.36
N PHE A 30 4.01 10.14 0.46
CA PHE A 30 3.18 9.69 -0.66
C PHE A 30 2.32 10.82 -1.24
N VAL A 31 2.59 11.16 -2.50
CA VAL A 31 1.85 12.14 -3.29
C VAL A 31 1.17 11.52 -4.51
N HIS A 32 0.17 12.21 -5.04
CA HIS A 32 -0.49 11.79 -6.27
C HIS A 32 0.47 11.92 -7.48
N PRO A 33 0.64 10.89 -8.33
CA PRO A 33 1.69 10.84 -9.35
C PRO A 33 1.51 11.83 -10.52
N THR A 34 0.34 12.47 -10.64
CA THR A 34 0.06 13.46 -11.71
C THR A 34 -0.12 14.87 -11.17
N SER A 35 -0.57 15.02 -9.93
CA SER A 35 -0.89 16.34 -9.37
C SER A 35 0.01 16.73 -8.20
N PHE A 36 0.83 15.79 -7.72
CA PHE A 36 1.80 15.94 -6.63
C PHE A 36 1.26 16.48 -5.30
N LYS A 37 -0.06 16.57 -5.19
CA LYS A 37 -0.78 16.85 -3.95
C LYS A 37 -0.73 15.63 -3.02
N PRO A 38 -0.76 15.83 -1.69
CA PRO A 38 -0.89 14.75 -0.73
C PRO A 38 -2.06 13.83 -1.04
N LEU A 39 -1.85 12.52 -0.90
CA LEU A 39 -2.90 11.53 -1.11
C LEU A 39 -3.98 11.66 -0.02
N LYS A 40 -5.21 11.95 -0.45
CA LYS A 40 -6.38 11.97 0.44
C LYS A 40 -6.75 10.54 0.85
N ALA A 41 -7.16 10.36 2.11
CA ALA A 41 -7.54 9.06 2.67
C ALA A 41 -8.58 8.30 1.83
N GLY A 42 -9.58 8.98 1.27
CA GLY A 42 -10.59 8.36 0.40
C GLY A 42 -10.01 7.76 -0.89
N ARG A 43 -8.97 8.40 -1.46
CA ARG A 43 -8.29 7.89 -2.67
C ARG A 43 -7.40 6.70 -2.33
N LEU A 44 -6.76 6.70 -1.16
CA LEU A 44 -6.03 5.53 -0.67
C LEU A 44 -6.97 4.33 -0.47
N SER A 45 -8.11 4.55 0.20
CA SER A 45 -9.13 3.52 0.40
C SER A 45 -9.62 2.93 -0.92
N TYR A 46 -9.89 3.76 -1.93
CA TYR A 46 -10.24 3.29 -3.27
C TYR A 46 -9.20 2.35 -3.89
N TRP A 47 -7.91 2.73 -3.84
CA TRP A 47 -6.84 1.90 -4.40
C TRP A 47 -6.63 0.60 -3.64
N LEU A 48 -6.79 0.62 -2.31
CA LEU A 48 -6.74 -0.59 -1.49
C LEU A 48 -7.88 -1.56 -1.83
N VAL A 49 -9.11 -1.05 -1.97
CA VAL A 49 -10.26 -1.86 -2.42
C VAL A 49 -10.01 -2.45 -3.80
N LYS A 50 -9.45 -1.67 -4.71
CA LYS A 50 -9.12 -2.16 -6.06
C LYS A 50 -8.07 -3.27 -6.01
N ALA A 51 -7.03 -3.13 -5.20
CA ALA A 51 -6.02 -4.16 -5.00
C ALA A 51 -6.62 -5.45 -4.43
N ILE A 52 -7.49 -5.36 -3.41
CA ILE A 52 -8.21 -6.52 -2.85
C ILE A 52 -9.01 -7.22 -3.95
N LYS A 53 -9.83 -6.49 -4.72
CA LYS A 53 -10.63 -7.08 -5.80
C LYS A 53 -9.79 -7.75 -6.89
N THR A 54 -8.61 -7.22 -7.18
CA THR A 54 -7.69 -7.80 -8.16
C THR A 54 -7.07 -9.09 -7.64
N ALA A 55 -6.76 -9.17 -6.35
CA ALA A 55 -6.20 -10.37 -5.73
C ALA A 55 -7.26 -11.45 -5.42
N ASP A 56 -8.48 -11.02 -5.07
CA ASP A 56 -9.63 -11.88 -4.77
C ASP A 56 -10.88 -11.33 -5.46
N THR A 57 -11.22 -11.93 -6.60
CA THR A 57 -12.39 -11.55 -7.41
C THR A 57 -13.71 -11.89 -6.73
N SER A 58 -13.71 -12.73 -5.68
CA SER A 58 -14.90 -13.13 -4.93
C SER A 58 -15.24 -12.20 -3.77
N ALA A 59 -14.38 -11.23 -3.47
CA ALA A 59 -14.60 -10.25 -2.41
C ALA A 59 -15.88 -9.42 -2.66
N THR A 60 -16.92 -9.72 -1.87
CA THR A 60 -18.28 -9.14 -2.00
C THR A 60 -18.44 -7.77 -1.36
N SER A 61 -17.59 -7.41 -0.38
CA SER A 61 -17.63 -6.10 0.28
C SER A 61 -16.23 -5.60 0.67
N PRO A 62 -15.31 -5.43 -0.29
CA PRO A 62 -13.97 -4.94 0.00
C PRO A 62 -14.05 -3.47 0.41
N ALA A 63 -13.66 -3.17 1.65
CA ALA A 63 -13.42 -1.82 2.11
C ALA A 63 -11.93 -1.61 2.38
N GLY A 64 -11.43 -0.38 2.20
CA GLY A 64 -10.02 -0.08 2.44
C GLY A 64 -9.59 -0.36 3.90
N HIS A 65 -10.54 -0.32 4.84
CA HIS A 65 -10.28 -0.68 6.24
C HIS A 65 -10.13 -2.20 6.46
N ASP A 66 -10.62 -3.04 5.55
CA ASP A 66 -10.49 -4.51 5.67
C ASP A 66 -9.06 -4.98 5.46
N VAL A 67 -8.22 -4.20 4.77
CA VAL A 67 -6.76 -4.46 4.69
C VAL A 67 -6.14 -4.60 6.08
N ARG A 68 -6.63 -3.83 7.07
CA ARG A 68 -6.14 -3.92 8.45
C ARG A 68 -6.51 -5.25 9.10
N LYS A 69 -7.71 -5.79 8.79
CA LYS A 69 -8.15 -7.12 9.26
C LYS A 69 -7.34 -8.22 8.59
N PHE A 70 -7.11 -8.13 7.28
CA PHE A 70 -6.28 -9.09 6.54
C PHE A 70 -4.84 -9.11 7.07
N GLY A 71 -4.22 -7.95 7.29
CA GLY A 71 -2.87 -7.86 7.86
C GLY A 71 -2.78 -8.51 9.24
N HIS A 72 -3.77 -8.24 10.11
CA HIS A 72 -3.83 -8.84 11.44
C HIS A 72 -4.05 -10.36 11.39
N SER A 73 -4.95 -10.84 10.53
CA SER A 73 -5.21 -12.28 10.36
C SER A 73 -4.02 -13.03 9.75
N ILE A 74 -3.29 -12.41 8.81
CA ILE A 74 -2.06 -13.01 8.24
C ILE A 74 -0.93 -13.04 9.27
N ALA A 75 -0.73 -11.95 10.02
CA ALA A 75 0.25 -11.91 11.11
C ALA A 75 -0.05 -13.00 12.16
N PHE A 76 -1.32 -13.10 12.58
CA PHE A 76 -1.79 -14.17 13.47
C PHE A 76 -1.54 -15.56 12.89
N ALA A 77 -1.90 -15.81 11.62
CA ALA A 77 -1.68 -17.10 10.95
C ALA A 77 -0.19 -17.46 10.82
N ARG A 78 0.69 -16.46 10.75
CA ARG A 78 2.16 -16.63 10.71
C ARG A 78 2.81 -16.67 12.09
N GLN A 79 2.04 -16.49 13.17
CA GLN A 79 2.54 -16.32 14.54
C GLN A 79 3.53 -15.15 14.69
N GLU A 80 3.42 -14.15 13.81
CA GLU A 80 4.22 -12.92 13.88
C GLU A 80 3.44 -11.86 14.65
N ASP A 81 4.06 -11.20 15.62
CA ASP A 81 3.42 -10.11 16.35
C ASP A 81 3.29 -8.88 15.42
N PRO A 82 2.06 -8.40 15.14
CA PRO A 82 1.87 -7.22 14.29
C PRO A 82 2.53 -5.94 14.83
N ALA A 83 2.93 -5.89 16.11
CA ALA A 83 3.67 -4.78 16.69
C ALA A 83 5.19 -4.79 16.39
N THR A 84 5.69 -5.86 15.76
CA THR A 84 7.12 -6.03 15.44
C THR A 84 7.49 -5.87 13.96
N ILE A 85 6.52 -5.48 13.11
CA ILE A 85 6.71 -5.21 11.67
C ILE A 85 6.79 -3.70 11.41
#